data_AF-F8E0R6-F1
#
_entry.id   AF-F8E0R6-F1
#
_cell.length_a   1.000
_cell.length_b   1.000
_cell.length_c   1.000
_cell.angle_alpha   90.00
_cell.angle_beta   90.00
_cell.angle_gamma   90.00
#
_symmetry.space_group_name_H-M   'P 1'
#
loop_
_entity.id
_entity.type
_entity.pdbx_description
1 polymer ?
#
loop_
_entity_poly.entity_id
_entity_poly.type
_entity_poly.pdbx_seq_one_letter_code
_entity_poly.pdbx_strand_id
1 'polypeptide(L)'
;MLVAAGICLAGCSSNEDDSASAPQENPSTTESVQETAKETQEKEKASPAPTKRSLPPNVKTSRDRAEGNAGEGASEGAGGGRGHKPNPSGSTCGTASANQAVRENISQVKPSHWDWTADYADTDGYDPCAALSWITVTINGATGSSPYQIMLFHHGEYLGTGTSDAYGFMPTVTRASDNAINVVYHYPLPGESNANRSGEAHASFRWSEAENRVIMSGEVPPT
;
A
#
# COMPACT_ATOMS: atom_id res chain seq x y z
N MET A 1 -1.31 50.46 54.26
CA MET A 1 -1.76 50.37 52.85
C MET A 1 -1.93 48.89 52.53
N LEU A 2 -3.17 48.38 52.72
CA LEU A 2 -4.06 47.88 51.66
C LEU A 2 -3.51 46.61 50.97
N VAL A 3 -3.94 45.38 51.38
CA VAL A 3 -5.16 44.60 50.97
C VAL A 3 -4.91 43.90 49.62
N ALA A 4 -5.19 42.62 49.32
CA ALA A 4 -5.87 41.44 49.92
C ALA A 4 -5.37 40.18 49.15
N ALA A 5 -5.21 38.97 49.72
CA ALA A 5 -6.22 37.93 50.05
C ALA A 5 -7.18 37.63 48.88
N GLY A 6 -7.50 36.41 48.46
CA GLY A 6 -7.33 35.06 48.99
C GLY A 6 -8.44 34.23 48.34
N ILE A 7 -8.07 33.14 47.65
CA ILE A 7 -9.00 32.21 46.97
C ILE A 7 -9.43 31.13 47.96
N CYS A 8 -10.73 30.89 48.06
CA CYS A 8 -11.35 29.59 48.35
C CYS A 8 -12.87 29.72 48.30
N LEU A 9 -13.54 28.96 47.44
CA LEU A 9 -14.97 28.66 47.56
C LEU A 9 -15.20 27.20 47.14
N ALA A 10 -15.46 26.37 48.14
CA ALA A 10 -16.19 25.12 48.02
C ALA A 10 -17.45 25.27 48.87
N GLY A 11 -18.62 24.87 48.36
CA GLY A 11 -19.87 24.89 49.11
C GLY A 11 -21.07 24.50 48.26
N CYS A 12 -21.74 23.43 48.69
CA CYS A 12 -22.86 22.72 48.07
C CYS A 12 -24.17 23.53 48.02
N SER A 13 -25.11 23.15 47.13
CA SER A 13 -26.44 22.61 47.55
C SER A 13 -27.34 22.31 46.35
N SER A 14 -27.93 21.13 46.35
CA SER A 14 -29.17 20.80 45.64
C SER A 14 -30.36 21.47 46.34
N ASN A 15 -31.43 21.78 45.60
CA ASN A 15 -32.83 21.54 46.00
C ASN A 15 -33.80 21.86 44.84
N GLU A 16 -34.81 20.99 44.74
CA GLU A 16 -35.95 20.95 43.82
C GLU A 16 -37.13 21.81 44.36
N ASP A 17 -38.30 21.75 43.69
CA ASP A 17 -39.62 22.39 43.93
C ASP A 17 -39.89 23.72 43.16
N ASP A 18 -41.06 24.03 42.58
CA ASP A 18 -42.27 23.31 42.14
C ASP A 18 -43.13 24.34 41.33
N SER A 19 -43.82 23.88 40.28
CA SER A 19 -45.02 24.37 39.56
C SER A 19 -45.47 25.86 39.52
N ALA A 20 -45.78 26.38 38.30
CA ALA A 20 -47.14 26.32 37.71
C ALA A 20 -47.38 27.24 36.48
N SER A 21 -48.06 26.66 35.47
CA SER A 21 -49.00 27.23 34.47
C SER A 21 -48.53 27.77 33.09
N ALA A 22 -48.96 27.04 32.05
CA ALA A 22 -49.00 27.36 30.61
C ALA A 22 -50.29 28.15 30.21
N PRO A 23 -50.54 28.59 28.94
CA PRO A 23 -50.76 27.73 27.73
C PRO A 23 -50.09 28.25 26.42
N GLN A 24 -49.58 27.36 25.55
CA GLN A 24 -50.15 26.89 24.26
C GLN A 24 -50.68 27.94 23.26
N GLU A 25 -50.04 28.00 22.08
CA GLU A 25 -50.66 28.18 20.75
C GLU A 25 -49.88 27.29 19.75
N ASN A 26 -50.58 26.42 19.03
CA ASN A 26 -50.11 25.51 17.96
C ASN A 26 -50.69 26.07 16.63
N PRO A 27 -50.20 25.73 15.41
CA PRO A 27 -50.47 24.39 14.87
C PRO A 27 -49.46 23.82 13.85
N SER A 28 -49.63 22.51 13.64
CA SER A 28 -49.10 21.67 12.57
C SER A 28 -49.37 22.19 11.15
N THR A 29 -48.49 21.83 10.22
CA THR A 29 -48.90 21.47 8.85
C THR A 29 -48.10 20.25 8.40
N THR A 30 -48.87 19.22 8.07
CA THR A 30 -48.53 17.95 7.43
C THR A 30 -48.21 18.17 5.95
N GLU A 31 -47.25 17.46 5.37
CA GLU A 31 -47.49 16.75 4.10
C GLU A 31 -46.44 15.67 3.83
N SER A 32 -46.98 14.48 3.61
CA SER A 32 -46.32 13.24 3.20
C SER A 32 -46.41 13.15 1.69
N VAL A 33 -45.34 12.76 0.99
CA VAL A 33 -45.47 12.25 -0.38
C VAL A 33 -44.60 11.02 -0.56
N GLN A 34 -45.29 9.96 -0.97
CA GLN A 34 -44.81 8.63 -1.27
C GLN A 34 -44.01 8.60 -2.58
N GLU A 35 -43.05 7.67 -2.61
CA GLU A 35 -42.76 6.71 -3.69
C GLU A 35 -42.95 7.17 -5.15
N THR A 36 -41.85 7.20 -5.90
CA THR A 36 -41.84 6.75 -7.30
C THR A 36 -40.46 6.20 -7.63
N ALA A 37 -40.36 4.88 -7.67
CA ALA A 37 -39.34 4.18 -8.44
C ALA A 37 -39.55 4.52 -9.93
N LYS A 38 -38.48 4.93 -10.60
CA LYS A 38 -38.42 4.83 -12.06
C LYS A 38 -37.07 4.29 -12.48
N GLU A 39 -37.11 2.98 -12.72
CA GLU A 39 -36.20 2.23 -13.55
C GLU A 39 -35.93 2.96 -14.87
N THR A 40 -34.66 3.15 -15.19
CA THR A 40 -34.20 3.21 -16.58
C THR A 40 -32.87 2.47 -16.61
N GLN A 41 -32.95 1.22 -17.04
CA GLN A 41 -31.82 0.40 -17.42
C GLN A 41 -31.18 0.95 -18.71
N GLU A 42 -29.98 0.43 -18.95
CA GLU A 42 -29.20 0.48 -20.19
C GLU A 42 -28.44 1.77 -20.52
N LYS A 43 -27.18 1.79 -20.07
CA LYS A 43 -26.13 1.53 -21.05
C LYS A 43 -24.96 0.80 -20.42
N GLU A 44 -24.91 -0.50 -20.70
CA GLU A 44 -23.70 -1.31 -20.69
C GLU A 44 -22.57 -0.52 -21.36
N LYS A 45 -21.60 -0.07 -20.56
CA LYS A 45 -20.32 0.37 -21.07
C LYS A 45 -19.24 -0.24 -20.20
N ALA A 46 -18.85 -1.43 -20.65
CA ALA A 46 -17.54 -2.04 -20.51
C ALA A 46 -16.82 -1.75 -19.19
N SER A 47 -16.69 -2.80 -18.38
CA SER A 47 -15.54 -2.99 -17.49
C SER A 47 -14.29 -2.41 -18.18
N PRO A 48 -13.53 -1.51 -17.54
CA PRO A 48 -12.36 -0.93 -18.18
C PRO A 48 -11.47 -2.08 -18.63
N ALA A 49 -11.19 -2.13 -19.94
CA ALA A 49 -10.20 -3.03 -20.50
C ALA A 49 -8.90 -2.88 -19.69
N PRO A 50 -8.14 -3.95 -19.44
CA PRO A 50 -6.95 -3.89 -18.62
C PRO A 50 -6.02 -2.81 -19.17
N THR A 51 -5.86 -1.73 -18.40
CA THR A 51 -4.93 -0.64 -18.71
C THR A 51 -3.56 -1.26 -18.93
N LYS A 52 -2.91 -0.91 -20.05
CA LYS A 52 -1.61 -1.49 -20.40
C LYS A 52 -0.63 -1.24 -19.26
N ARG A 53 -0.24 -2.32 -18.58
CA ARG A 53 0.78 -2.29 -17.54
C ARG A 53 2.10 -1.78 -18.12
N SER A 54 2.52 -0.58 -17.72
CA SER A 54 3.83 -0.06 -18.07
C SER A 54 4.87 -0.68 -17.15
N LEU A 55 5.67 -1.62 -17.68
CA LEU A 55 6.75 -2.27 -16.94
C LEU A 55 8.12 -1.70 -17.30
N PRO A 56 9.02 -1.55 -16.32
CA PRO A 56 10.37 -1.08 -16.58
C PRO A 56 11.20 -2.22 -17.19
N PRO A 57 12.32 -1.91 -17.86
CA PRO A 57 13.09 -2.90 -18.61
C PRO A 57 13.67 -4.04 -17.75
N ASN A 58 13.72 -3.92 -16.43
CA ASN A 58 14.14 -4.95 -15.48
C ASN A 58 13.01 -5.91 -15.06
N VAL A 59 11.76 -5.70 -15.51
CA VAL A 59 10.59 -6.53 -15.14
C VAL A 59 9.92 -7.08 -16.39
N LYS A 60 9.53 -8.35 -16.38
CA LYS A 60 8.65 -8.97 -17.40
C LYS A 60 7.33 -9.40 -16.78
N THR A 61 6.24 -9.39 -17.55
CA THR A 61 5.01 -10.05 -17.11
C THR A 61 5.14 -11.57 -17.20
N SER A 62 4.64 -12.29 -16.20
CA SER A 62 4.38 -13.72 -16.35
C SER A 62 3.31 -13.89 -17.43
N ARG A 63 3.62 -14.66 -18.49
CA ARG A 63 2.61 -15.02 -19.49
C ARG A 63 1.60 -16.04 -18.98
N ASP A 64 1.86 -16.64 -17.82
CA ASP A 64 1.11 -17.78 -17.31
C ASP A 64 0.23 -17.40 -16.11
N ARG A 65 -0.90 -16.73 -16.36
CA ARG A 65 -2.09 -16.80 -15.48
C ARG A 65 -3.35 -16.27 -16.16
N ALA A 66 -3.75 -16.94 -17.22
CA ALA A 66 -5.15 -17.04 -17.60
C ALA A 66 -5.53 -18.52 -17.68
N GLU A 67 -5.21 -19.30 -16.65
CA GLU A 67 -5.77 -20.66 -16.44
C GLU A 67 -5.35 -21.14 -15.06
N GLY A 68 -6.35 -21.42 -14.22
CA GLY A 68 -6.15 -21.92 -12.87
C GLY A 68 -5.76 -23.39 -12.86
N ASN A 69 -4.96 -23.78 -11.89
CA ASN A 69 -5.14 -25.08 -11.25
C ASN A 69 -4.66 -25.02 -9.81
N ALA A 70 -5.64 -25.04 -8.90
CA ALA A 70 -5.45 -25.47 -7.53
C ALA A 70 -5.38 -27.00 -7.56
N GLY A 71 -4.17 -27.53 -7.43
CA GLY A 71 -3.92 -28.96 -7.28
C GLY A 71 -3.23 -29.20 -5.94
N GLU A 72 -4.03 -29.61 -4.97
CA GLU A 72 -3.64 -30.14 -3.67
C GLU A 72 -2.63 -31.29 -3.77
N GLY A 73 -1.76 -31.38 -2.77
CA GLY A 73 -0.86 -32.51 -2.57
C GLY A 73 -0.19 -32.44 -1.21
N ALA A 74 -0.94 -32.80 -0.16
CA ALA A 74 -0.38 -33.07 1.15
C ALA A 74 0.35 -34.43 1.14
N SER A 75 1.52 -34.49 1.78
CA SER A 75 2.00 -35.70 2.47
C SER A 75 3.10 -35.32 3.44
N GLU A 76 2.80 -35.46 4.74
CA GLU A 76 3.77 -35.52 5.82
C GLU A 76 4.70 -36.73 5.65
N GLY A 77 5.96 -36.53 5.99
CA GLY A 77 6.97 -37.58 6.12
C GLY A 77 8.02 -37.12 7.14
N ALA A 78 7.89 -37.61 8.38
CA ALA A 78 8.87 -37.41 9.43
C ALA A 78 10.11 -38.28 9.16
N GLY A 79 11.29 -37.65 9.14
CA GLY A 79 12.58 -38.34 9.05
C GLY A 79 13.74 -37.38 9.32
N GLY A 80 14.32 -37.48 10.52
CA GLY A 80 15.42 -36.62 10.96
C GLY A 80 16.72 -36.83 10.18
N GLY A 81 17.45 -35.73 9.96
CA GLY A 81 18.79 -35.76 9.40
C GLY A 81 19.35 -34.35 9.23
N ARG A 82 20.27 -33.96 10.12
CA ARG A 82 21.11 -32.77 9.96
C ARG A 82 21.84 -32.85 8.61
N GLY A 83 21.58 -31.89 7.75
CA GLY A 83 22.24 -31.74 6.48
C GLY A 83 21.60 -30.59 5.72
N HIS A 84 21.97 -29.36 6.07
CA HIS A 84 21.83 -28.25 5.14
C HIS A 84 22.60 -28.65 3.88
N LYS A 85 21.88 -29.05 2.83
CA LYS A 85 22.47 -29.16 1.50
C LYS A 85 22.92 -27.74 1.12
N PRO A 86 24.22 -27.50 0.88
CA PRO A 86 24.64 -26.24 0.29
C PRO A 86 24.01 -26.18 -1.10
N ASN A 87 23.14 -25.19 -1.32
CA ASN A 87 22.71 -24.85 -2.66
C ASN A 87 23.91 -24.23 -3.39
N PRO A 88 24.37 -24.77 -4.53
CA PRO A 88 25.51 -24.24 -5.25
C PRO A 88 25.05 -23.12 -6.19
N SER A 89 24.69 -21.97 -5.61
CA SER A 89 24.70 -20.68 -6.29
C SER A 89 25.33 -19.70 -5.32
N GLY A 90 26.66 -19.60 -5.38
CA GLY A 90 27.45 -18.69 -4.55
C GLY A 90 27.30 -17.25 -5.01
N SER A 91 26.10 -16.67 -4.89
CA SER A 91 25.96 -15.22 -4.87
C SER A 91 26.50 -14.73 -3.54
N THR A 92 27.60 -13.99 -3.62
CA THR A 92 28.12 -13.30 -2.45
C THR A 92 27.12 -12.20 -2.09
N CYS A 93 26.74 -12.11 -0.82
CA CYS A 93 25.85 -11.03 -0.38
C CYS A 93 26.48 -9.66 -0.71
N GLY A 94 25.62 -8.69 -1.03
CA GLY A 94 26.02 -7.30 -1.10
C GLY A 94 26.61 -6.81 0.24
N THR A 95 27.45 -5.78 0.17
CA THR A 95 28.10 -5.21 1.36
C THR A 95 27.47 -3.90 1.83
N ALA A 96 26.68 -3.26 0.98
CA ALA A 96 26.00 -2.02 1.31
C ALA A 96 24.88 -2.25 2.34
N SER A 97 24.86 -1.42 3.38
CA SER A 97 23.69 -1.28 4.25
C SER A 97 22.48 -0.80 3.46
N ALA A 98 21.26 -1.04 3.94
CA ALA A 98 20.05 -0.60 3.23
C ALA A 98 20.04 0.91 2.94
N ASN A 99 20.45 1.70 3.93
CA ASN A 99 20.62 3.15 3.85
C ASN A 99 21.66 3.59 2.80
N GLN A 100 22.74 2.84 2.64
CA GLN A 100 23.73 3.08 1.61
C GLN A 100 23.18 2.69 0.23
N ALA A 101 22.53 1.53 0.12
CA ALA A 101 21.95 1.03 -1.11
C ALA A 101 20.92 2.00 -1.72
N VAL A 102 20.05 2.60 -0.89
CA VAL A 102 19.12 3.63 -1.40
C VAL A 102 19.85 4.90 -1.82
N ARG A 103 20.80 5.41 -1.03
CA ARG A 103 21.51 6.67 -1.34
C ARG A 103 22.35 6.58 -2.61
N GLU A 104 22.97 5.44 -2.87
CA GLU A 104 23.77 5.19 -4.08
C GLU A 104 22.89 5.11 -5.34
N ASN A 105 21.62 4.72 -5.21
CA ASN A 105 20.75 4.43 -6.34
C ASN A 105 19.55 5.38 -6.51
N ILE A 106 19.31 6.30 -5.57
CA ILE A 106 18.12 7.18 -5.58
C ILE A 106 18.02 8.02 -6.86
N SER A 107 19.15 8.46 -7.42
CA SER A 107 19.20 9.26 -8.65
C SER A 107 18.78 8.49 -9.92
N GLN A 108 18.72 7.16 -9.84
CA GLN A 108 18.33 6.28 -10.95
C GLN A 108 16.83 5.97 -10.94
N VAL A 109 16.12 6.28 -9.85
CA VAL A 109 14.69 5.98 -9.69
C VAL A 109 13.87 6.71 -10.75
N LYS A 110 12.92 5.99 -11.35
CA LYS A 110 11.97 6.49 -12.35
C LYS A 110 10.55 6.55 -11.77
N PRO A 111 9.69 7.45 -12.28
CA PRO A 111 9.98 8.51 -13.26
C PRO A 111 10.91 9.62 -12.72
N SER A 112 11.82 10.16 -13.54
CA SER A 112 12.85 11.10 -13.09
C SER A 112 12.40 12.56 -12.96
N HIS A 113 11.12 12.86 -13.17
CA HIS A 113 10.56 14.20 -12.95
C HIS A 113 10.14 14.43 -11.49
N TRP A 114 10.12 13.37 -10.68
CA TRP A 114 9.89 13.44 -9.25
C TRP A 114 11.20 13.69 -8.50
N ASP A 115 11.11 14.46 -7.41
CA ASP A 115 12.23 14.70 -6.50
C ASP A 115 12.34 13.56 -5.47
N TRP A 116 12.77 12.38 -5.93
CA TRP A 116 12.94 11.21 -5.08
C TRP A 116 13.99 11.44 -4.00
N THR A 117 13.70 11.05 -2.75
CA THR A 117 14.64 11.17 -1.64
C THR A 117 14.85 9.85 -0.91
N ALA A 118 16.08 9.67 -0.41
CA ALA A 118 16.45 8.57 0.46
C ALA A 118 16.06 8.83 1.93
N ASP A 119 15.75 10.08 2.30
CA ASP A 119 15.55 10.48 3.71
C ASP A 119 14.32 9.86 4.36
N TYR A 120 13.32 9.53 3.54
CA TYR A 120 12.06 8.92 3.97
C TYR A 120 11.89 7.49 3.45
N ALA A 121 12.99 6.85 3.05
CA ALA A 121 12.95 5.50 2.54
C ALA A 121 12.55 4.50 3.64
N ASP A 122 11.59 3.63 3.33
CA ASP A 122 11.34 2.41 4.11
C ASP A 122 12.30 1.32 3.62
N THR A 123 13.23 0.97 4.51
CA THR A 123 14.32 0.03 4.24
C THR A 123 14.11 -1.36 4.82
N ASP A 124 12.98 -1.63 5.48
CA ASP A 124 12.76 -2.88 6.24
C ASP A 124 12.72 -4.12 5.33
N GLY A 125 12.41 -3.91 4.04
CA GLY A 125 12.42 -4.94 3.01
C GLY A 125 13.80 -5.32 2.47
N TYR A 126 14.85 -4.57 2.81
CA TYR A 126 16.17 -4.75 2.22
C TYR A 126 16.95 -5.86 2.93
N ASP A 127 17.46 -6.77 2.11
CA ASP A 127 18.37 -7.84 2.53
C ASP A 127 19.44 -7.97 1.43
N PRO A 128 20.72 -7.72 1.74
CA PRO A 128 21.80 -7.82 0.75
C PRO A 128 22.13 -9.27 0.37
N CYS A 129 21.59 -10.27 1.08
CA CYS A 129 21.77 -11.69 0.78
C CYS A 129 20.58 -12.31 0.05
N ALA A 130 19.41 -11.69 0.06
CA ALA A 130 18.21 -12.27 -0.56
C ALA A 130 18.28 -12.21 -2.10
N ALA A 131 17.74 -13.23 -2.77
CA ALA A 131 17.61 -13.22 -4.22
C ALA A 131 16.63 -12.12 -4.71
N LEU A 132 15.67 -11.70 -3.90
CA LEU A 132 14.91 -10.48 -4.15
C LEU A 132 14.67 -9.72 -2.84
N SER A 133 15.13 -8.48 -2.79
CA SER A 133 14.83 -7.54 -1.71
C SER A 133 14.36 -6.20 -2.26
N TRP A 134 13.83 -5.33 -1.39
CA TRP A 134 13.26 -4.07 -1.82
C TRP A 134 13.51 -2.93 -0.83
N ILE A 135 13.41 -1.71 -1.34
CA ILE A 135 13.30 -0.48 -0.56
C ILE A 135 12.15 0.32 -1.15
N THR A 136 11.30 0.92 -0.31
CA THR A 136 10.23 1.81 -0.78
C THR A 136 10.65 3.26 -0.57
N VAL A 137 10.57 4.07 -1.61
CA VAL A 137 10.94 5.50 -1.58
C VAL A 137 9.76 6.39 -1.95
N THR A 138 9.80 7.63 -1.48
CA THR A 138 8.86 8.69 -1.84
C THR A 138 9.62 9.98 -2.17
N ILE A 139 8.88 11.04 -2.46
CA ILE A 139 9.43 12.33 -2.85
C ILE A 139 9.74 13.22 -1.64
N ASN A 140 10.59 14.22 -1.84
CA ASN A 140 10.74 15.29 -0.86
C ASN A 140 9.40 16.02 -0.66
N GLY A 141 9.05 16.35 0.59
CA GLY A 141 7.78 17.00 0.91
C GLY A 141 6.54 16.13 0.68
N ALA A 142 6.69 14.80 0.69
CA ALA A 142 5.59 13.88 0.50
C ALA A 142 4.45 14.07 1.54
N THR A 143 3.22 13.87 1.07
CA THR A 143 1.98 13.78 1.86
C THR A 143 1.39 12.38 1.71
N GLY A 144 0.27 12.08 2.37
CA GLY A 144 -0.31 10.73 2.39
C GLY A 144 -0.61 10.13 1.02
N SER A 145 -0.94 10.95 0.01
CA SER A 145 -1.25 10.50 -1.36
C SER A 145 -0.11 10.75 -2.35
N SER A 146 1.07 11.14 -1.87
CA SER A 146 2.25 11.32 -2.71
C SER A 146 2.68 10.01 -3.36
N PRO A 147 3.39 10.10 -4.51
CA PRO A 147 3.85 8.92 -5.21
C PRO A 147 4.91 8.16 -4.41
N TYR A 148 4.86 6.84 -4.54
CA TYR A 148 5.85 5.91 -4.01
C TYR A 148 6.41 5.07 -5.13
N GLN A 149 7.67 4.65 -4.94
CA GLN A 149 8.28 3.66 -5.80
C GLN A 149 8.96 2.56 -4.99
N ILE A 150 8.80 1.33 -5.47
CA ILE A 150 9.49 0.16 -4.95
C ILE A 150 10.76 -0.04 -5.79
N MET A 151 11.91 0.14 -5.14
CA MET A 151 13.24 -0.19 -5.65
C MET A 151 13.51 -1.67 -5.41
N LEU A 152 13.95 -2.40 -6.42
CA LEU A 152 14.21 -3.84 -6.34
C LEU A 152 15.71 -4.13 -6.37
N PHE A 153 16.14 -5.11 -5.58
CA PHE A 153 17.53 -5.51 -5.44
C PHE A 153 17.68 -7.04 -5.54
N HIS A 154 18.79 -7.51 -6.09
CA HIS A 154 19.20 -8.92 -6.11
C HIS A 154 20.57 -9.02 -5.45
N HIS A 155 20.66 -9.69 -4.29
CA HIS A 155 21.89 -9.78 -3.50
C HIS A 155 22.58 -8.40 -3.27
N GLY A 156 21.77 -7.36 -3.02
CA GLY A 156 22.22 -5.99 -2.80
C GLY A 156 22.54 -5.19 -4.07
N GLU A 157 22.55 -5.80 -5.25
CA GLU A 157 22.66 -5.09 -6.53
C GLU A 157 21.30 -4.47 -6.90
N TYR A 158 21.30 -3.17 -7.24
CA TYR A 158 20.09 -2.47 -7.66
C TYR A 158 19.65 -2.89 -9.06
N LEU A 159 18.41 -3.37 -9.17
CA LEU A 159 17.83 -3.85 -10.44
C LEU A 159 17.03 -2.78 -11.18
N GLY A 160 16.61 -1.71 -10.49
CA GLY A 160 15.62 -0.76 -10.98
C GLY A 160 14.34 -0.77 -10.15
N THR A 161 13.26 -0.25 -10.72
CA THR A 161 11.96 -0.13 -10.07
C THR A 161 11.05 -1.34 -10.38
N GLY A 162 10.06 -1.61 -9.53
CA GLY A 162 9.06 -2.66 -9.83
C GLY A 162 8.10 -2.29 -10.96
N THR A 163 7.82 -1.00 -11.12
CA THR A 163 6.88 -0.44 -12.10
C THR A 163 7.50 0.76 -12.80
N SER A 164 7.03 1.07 -14.01
CA SER A 164 7.48 2.26 -14.73
C SER A 164 6.83 3.52 -14.15
N ASP A 165 5.56 3.41 -13.82
CA ASP A 165 4.78 4.46 -13.18
C ASP A 165 4.91 4.34 -11.66
N ALA A 166 4.94 5.50 -11.00
CA ALA A 166 4.83 5.60 -9.55
C ALA A 166 3.35 5.78 -9.18
N TYR A 167 2.92 5.13 -8.11
CA TYR A 167 1.55 5.17 -7.64
C TYR A 167 1.46 5.95 -6.33
N GLY A 168 0.36 6.67 -6.13
CA GLY A 168 0.08 7.35 -4.88
C GLY A 168 -0.05 6.35 -3.73
N PHE A 169 0.14 6.84 -2.51
CA PHE A 169 0.00 6.10 -1.26
C PHE A 169 1.08 5.03 -1.03
N MET A 170 1.47 4.86 0.23
CA MET A 170 2.46 3.86 0.63
C MET A 170 1.95 2.47 0.24
N PRO A 171 2.68 1.69 -0.59
CA PRO A 171 2.31 0.32 -0.89
C PRO A 171 2.51 -0.57 0.33
N THR A 172 1.71 -1.63 0.44
CA THR A 172 1.99 -2.70 1.41
C THR A 172 2.82 -3.77 0.72
N VAL A 173 4.07 -3.97 1.17
CA VAL A 173 4.98 -4.96 0.61
C VAL A 173 5.28 -6.03 1.64
N THR A 174 5.16 -7.30 1.26
CA THR A 174 5.42 -8.45 2.13
C THR A 174 6.35 -9.44 1.44
N ARG A 175 7.25 -10.04 2.22
CA ARG A 175 8.13 -11.09 1.73
C ARG A 175 7.34 -12.39 1.59
N ALA A 176 7.36 -12.99 0.39
CA ALA A 176 6.72 -14.28 0.13
C ALA A 176 7.73 -15.44 0.21
N SER A 177 8.96 -15.21 -0.26
CA SER A 177 10.09 -16.13 -0.18
C SER A 177 11.41 -15.34 -0.28
N ASP A 178 12.55 -16.05 -0.33
CA ASP A 178 13.86 -15.42 -0.58
C ASP A 178 13.90 -14.65 -1.91
N ASN A 179 13.26 -15.18 -2.95
CA ASN A 179 13.25 -14.64 -4.29
C ASN A 179 11.93 -13.97 -4.70
N ALA A 180 10.96 -13.79 -3.79
CA ALA A 180 9.64 -13.24 -4.15
C ALA A 180 9.02 -12.34 -3.08
N ILE A 181 8.28 -11.33 -3.55
CA ILE A 181 7.51 -10.38 -2.74
C ILE A 181 6.08 -10.25 -3.28
N ASN A 182 5.14 -9.96 -2.38
CA ASN A 182 3.78 -9.55 -2.72
C ASN A 182 3.60 -8.06 -2.42
N VAL A 183 2.91 -7.36 -3.31
CA VAL A 183 2.66 -5.93 -3.22
C VAL A 183 1.16 -5.67 -3.34
N VAL A 184 0.64 -4.88 -2.41
CA VAL A 184 -0.68 -4.25 -2.53
C VAL A 184 -0.46 -2.76 -2.79
N TYR A 185 -0.84 -2.32 -3.98
CA TYR A 185 -0.92 -0.90 -4.32
C TYR A 185 -2.28 -0.36 -3.94
N HIS A 186 -2.30 0.82 -3.34
CA HIS A 186 -3.51 1.47 -2.86
C HIS A 186 -3.81 2.68 -3.74
N TYR A 187 -5.08 2.88 -4.13
CA TYR A 187 -5.45 3.97 -5.03
C TYR A 187 -6.91 4.43 -4.78
N PRO A 188 -7.29 5.65 -5.18
CA PRO A 188 -8.66 6.12 -5.02
C PRO A 188 -9.54 5.48 -6.10
N LEU A 189 -10.71 4.98 -5.71
CA LEU A 189 -11.74 4.54 -6.65
C LEU A 189 -12.41 5.74 -7.34
N PRO A 190 -13.07 5.55 -8.50
CA PRO A 190 -13.85 6.60 -9.13
C PRO A 190 -14.87 7.23 -8.16
N GLY A 191 -14.81 8.55 -8.01
CA GLY A 191 -15.68 9.31 -7.10
C GLY A 191 -15.11 9.52 -5.70
N GLU A 192 -13.98 8.89 -5.35
CA GLU A 192 -13.28 9.17 -4.09
C GLU A 192 -12.45 10.46 -4.15
N SER A 193 -12.29 11.11 -2.99
CA SER A 193 -11.31 12.19 -2.86
C SER A 193 -9.87 11.65 -2.96
N ASN A 194 -8.92 12.50 -3.36
CA ASN A 194 -7.50 12.14 -3.41
C ASN A 194 -6.88 11.81 -2.04
N ALA A 195 -7.60 12.03 -0.94
CA ALA A 195 -7.16 11.63 0.40
C ALA A 195 -7.57 10.18 0.75
N ASN A 196 -8.51 9.60 0.00
CA ASN A 196 -9.02 8.25 0.21
C ASN A 196 -8.34 7.26 -0.74
N ARG A 197 -8.34 5.97 -0.38
CA ARG A 197 -7.65 4.90 -1.12
C ARG A 197 -8.32 3.54 -0.95
N SER A 198 -9.63 3.42 -1.20
CA SER A 198 -10.30 2.13 -0.98
C SER A 198 -10.03 1.10 -2.07
N GLY A 199 -9.43 1.50 -3.19
CA GLY A 199 -9.00 0.61 -4.25
C GLY A 199 -7.67 -0.09 -3.93
N GLU A 200 -7.60 -1.38 -4.23
CA GLU A 200 -6.39 -2.19 -4.12
C GLU A 200 -6.06 -2.88 -5.46
N ALA A 201 -4.77 -2.94 -5.79
CA ALA A 201 -4.25 -3.74 -6.89
C ALA A 201 -3.13 -4.64 -6.36
N HIS A 202 -3.23 -5.94 -6.60
CA HIS A 202 -2.33 -6.94 -6.05
C HIS A 202 -1.33 -7.41 -7.10
N ALA A 203 -0.05 -7.33 -6.78
CA ALA A 203 1.05 -7.79 -7.61
C ALA A 203 1.95 -8.77 -6.87
N SER A 204 2.61 -9.65 -7.60
CA SER A 204 3.73 -10.43 -7.09
C SER A 204 4.95 -10.21 -7.97
N PHE A 205 6.11 -10.00 -7.37
CA PHE A 205 7.38 -9.90 -8.07
C PHE A 205 8.28 -11.04 -7.63
N ARG A 206 8.88 -11.73 -8.59
CA ARG A 206 9.78 -12.87 -8.33
C ARG A 206 11.04 -12.74 -9.16
N TRP A 207 12.20 -12.89 -8.53
CA TRP A 207 13.46 -13.05 -9.24
C TRP A 207 13.50 -14.42 -9.95
N SER A 208 13.84 -14.40 -11.24
CA SER A 208 14.02 -15.59 -12.08
C SER A 208 15.49 -15.70 -12.47
N GLU A 209 16.20 -16.63 -11.84
CA GLU A 209 17.59 -16.97 -12.19
C GLU A 209 17.73 -17.32 -13.68
N ALA A 210 16.77 -18.09 -14.21
CA ALA A 210 16.80 -18.54 -15.60
C ALA A 210 16.69 -17.39 -16.61
N GLU A 211 16.03 -16.29 -16.25
CA GLU A 211 15.87 -15.12 -17.12
C GLU A 211 16.76 -13.94 -16.72
N ASN A 212 17.52 -14.09 -15.61
CA ASN A 212 18.28 -13.04 -14.95
C ASN A 212 17.47 -11.74 -14.82
N ARG A 213 16.23 -11.86 -14.33
CA ARG A 213 15.26 -10.76 -14.32
C ARG A 213 14.12 -10.99 -13.33
N VAL A 214 13.47 -9.91 -12.92
CA VAL A 214 12.22 -9.95 -12.16
C VAL A 214 11.04 -10.27 -13.09
N ILE A 215 10.20 -11.20 -12.65
CA ILE A 215 8.93 -11.56 -13.27
C ILE A 215 7.80 -11.05 -12.38
N MET A 216 6.90 -10.26 -12.95
CA MET A 216 5.71 -9.74 -12.29
C MET A 216 4.46 -10.49 -12.74
N SER A 217 3.64 -10.89 -11.77
CA SER A 217 2.25 -11.32 -11.97
C SER A 217 1.30 -10.42 -11.18
N GLY A 218 -0.02 -10.63 -11.28
CA GLY A 218 -1.03 -9.78 -10.64
C GLY A 218 -1.33 -8.56 -11.49
N GLU A 219 -1.64 -7.40 -10.90
CA GLU A 219 -2.05 -6.13 -11.53
C GLU A 219 -1.40 -4.91 -10.86
N VAL A 220 -1.48 -3.75 -11.53
CA VAL A 220 -1.10 -2.43 -10.99
C VAL A 220 -2.33 -1.52 -10.99
N PRO A 221 -2.35 -0.42 -10.23
CA PRO A 221 -3.46 0.52 -10.28
C PRO A 221 -3.77 1.02 -11.69
N PRO A 222 -5.04 1.33 -12.00
CA PRO A 222 -5.41 1.93 -13.27
C PRO A 222 -4.80 3.33 -13.42
N THR A 223 -4.38 3.67 -14.65
CA THR A 223 -3.90 5.01 -15.04
C THR A 223 -4.88 5.74 -15.93
#